data_AF-G5DYQ1-F1
#
_entry.id   AF-G5DYQ1-F1
#
_cell.length_a   1.000
_cell.length_b   1.000
_cell.length_c   1.000
_cell.angle_alpha   90.00
_cell.angle_beta   90.00
_cell.angle_gamma   90.00
#
_symmetry.space_group_name_H-M   'P 1'
#
loop_
_entity.id
_entity.type
_entity.pdbx_description
1 polymer ?
#
loop_
_entity_poly.entity_id
_entity_poly.type
_entity_poly.pdbx_seq_one_letter_code
_entity_poly.pdbx_strand_id
1 'polypeptide(L)'
;RCPGEISKICDQIRKVLNFGAYTRYVQEHLVQAEYWHDPLNEDEYRNSSIFLADINQEKQLNNSYKNNIQLLEKFVMVKFLNDTMVDPPDTEWFGFYQSGQ
;
A
#
# COMPACT_ATOMS: atom_id res chain seq x y z
N ARG A 1 14.68 -4.98 -13.07
CA ARG A 1 14.49 -4.74 -11.62
C ARG A 1 14.40 -3.24 -11.42
N CYS A 2 13.33 -2.77 -10.76
CA CYS A 2 13.16 -1.34 -10.45
C CYS A 2 13.00 -1.09 -8.95
N PRO A 3 13.98 -1.50 -8.10
CA PRO A 3 13.94 -1.17 -6.68
C PRO A 3 14.07 0.34 -6.52
N GLY A 4 13.08 0.95 -5.85
CA GLY A 4 13.02 2.41 -5.67
C GLY A 4 14.28 2.97 -4.98
N GLU A 5 14.91 2.19 -4.11
CA GLU A 5 16.05 2.65 -3.30
C GLU A 5 17.40 2.68 -4.04
N ILE A 6 17.58 1.90 -5.13
CA ILE A 6 18.89 1.71 -5.79
C ILE A 6 18.94 2.39 -7.16
N SER A 7 17.79 2.53 -7.83
CA SER A 7 17.71 3.08 -9.18
C SER A 7 17.01 4.43 -9.19
N LYS A 8 17.77 5.51 -9.43
CA LYS A 8 17.24 6.88 -9.59
C LYS A 8 16.14 6.97 -10.65
N ILE A 9 16.23 6.16 -11.70
CA ILE A 9 15.22 6.12 -12.78
C ILE A 9 13.93 5.50 -12.26
N CYS A 10 14.02 4.43 -11.47
CA CYS A 10 12.86 3.75 -10.92
C CYS A 10 12.22 4.57 -9.79
N ASP A 11 13.01 5.28 -8.98
CA ASP A 11 12.50 6.22 -7.98
C ASP A 11 11.76 7.39 -8.66
N GLN A 12 12.27 7.91 -9.78
CA GLN A 12 11.57 8.93 -10.56
C GLN A 12 10.26 8.39 -11.15
N ILE A 13 10.27 7.18 -11.72
CA ILE A 13 9.04 6.55 -12.24
C ILE A 13 8.04 6.35 -11.10
N ARG A 14 8.48 5.89 -9.93
CA ARG A 14 7.66 5.75 -8.71
C ARG A 14 7.01 7.08 -8.33
N LYS A 15 7.80 8.16 -8.26
CA LYS A 15 7.30 9.52 -7.94
C LYS A 15 6.30 10.04 -8.98
N VAL A 16 6.53 9.77 -10.27
CA VAL A 16 5.58 10.13 -11.33
C VAL A 16 4.30 9.32 -11.22
N LEU A 17 4.38 8.03 -10.89
CA LEU A 17 3.22 7.19 -10.62
C LEU A 17 2.43 7.68 -9.41
N ASN A 18 3.07 8.16 -8.33
CA ASN A 18 2.39 8.72 -7.16
C ASN A 18 1.40 9.84 -7.54
N PHE A 19 1.84 10.77 -8.42
CA PHE A 19 1.00 11.89 -8.85
C PHE A 19 -0.24 11.45 -9.65
N GLY A 20 -0.18 10.30 -10.32
CA GLY A 20 -1.29 9.77 -11.12
C GLY A 20 -2.13 8.73 -10.37
N ALA A 21 -1.53 7.97 -9.46
CA ALA A 21 -2.12 6.81 -8.80
C ALA A 21 -3.37 7.20 -8.00
N TYR A 22 -3.36 8.37 -7.37
CA TYR A 22 -4.44 8.86 -6.53
C TYR A 22 -5.51 9.68 -7.27
N THR A 23 -5.42 9.78 -8.60
CA THR A 23 -6.53 10.36 -9.37
C THR A 23 -7.73 9.42 -9.36
N ARG A 24 -8.95 9.99 -9.27
CA ARG A 24 -10.20 9.21 -9.20
C ARG A 24 -10.34 8.18 -10.33
N TYR A 25 -10.03 8.59 -11.57
CA TYR A 25 -10.12 7.70 -12.73
C TYR A 25 -9.19 6.50 -12.59
N VAL A 26 -7.94 6.71 -12.15
CA VAL A 26 -6.95 5.63 -11.98
C VAL A 26 -7.34 4.72 -10.82
N GLN A 27 -7.77 5.27 -9.68
CA GLN A 27 -8.29 4.49 -8.56
C GLN A 27 -9.48 3.60 -8.96
N GLU A 28 -10.40 4.09 -9.79
CA GLU A 28 -11.60 3.33 -10.22
C GLU A 28 -11.32 2.30 -11.33
N HIS A 29 -10.18 2.37 -12.03
CA HIS A 29 -9.92 1.56 -13.25
C HIS A 29 -8.60 0.76 -13.22
N LEU A 30 -7.74 0.95 -12.21
CA LEU A 30 -6.46 0.26 -12.10
C LEU A 30 -6.28 -0.36 -10.70
N VAL A 31 -6.39 -1.69 -10.63
CA VAL A 31 -6.31 -2.46 -9.38
C VAL A 31 -5.02 -2.18 -8.59
N GLN A 32 -3.88 -2.01 -9.26
CA GLN A 32 -2.60 -1.71 -8.60
C GLN A 32 -2.63 -0.36 -7.86
N ALA A 33 -3.43 0.60 -8.32
CA ALA A 33 -3.53 1.91 -7.69
C ALA A 33 -4.33 1.83 -6.38
N GLU A 34 -5.30 0.92 -6.28
CA GLU A 34 -6.17 0.75 -5.10
C GLU A 34 -5.40 0.33 -3.84
N TYR A 35 -4.23 -0.30 -4.00
CA TYR A 35 -3.30 -0.64 -2.91
C TYR A 35 -1.94 0.07 -3.03
N TRP A 36 -1.86 1.12 -3.85
CA TRP A 36 -0.67 1.96 -3.88
C TRP A 36 -0.57 2.76 -2.57
N HIS A 37 0.51 2.56 -1.83
CA HIS A 37 0.77 3.21 -0.54
C HIS A 37 2.05 4.04 -0.66
N ASP A 38 1.90 5.36 -0.75
CA ASP A 38 3.02 6.29 -0.80
C ASP A 38 3.44 6.72 0.62
N PRO A 39 4.58 6.24 1.16
CA PRO A 39 5.04 6.65 2.48
C PRO A 39 5.49 8.12 2.54
N LEU A 40 5.79 8.75 1.39
CA LEU A 40 6.22 10.15 1.33
C LEU A 40 5.04 11.12 1.49
N ASN A 41 3.82 10.71 1.12
CA ASN A 41 2.61 11.51 1.20
C ASN A 41 1.43 10.69 1.76
N GLU A 42 1.58 10.27 3.02
CA GLU A 42 0.56 9.52 3.74
C GLU A 42 -0.82 10.21 3.73
N ASP A 43 -0.87 11.53 3.81
CA ASP A 43 -2.15 12.25 3.82
C ASP A 43 -2.90 12.12 2.48
N GLU A 44 -2.20 12.14 1.34
CA GLU A 44 -2.82 11.89 0.04
C GLU A 44 -3.28 10.44 -0.09
N TYR A 45 -2.45 9.48 0.36
CA TYR A 45 -2.83 8.07 0.42
C TYR A 45 -4.11 7.86 1.24
N ARG A 46 -4.15 8.36 2.49
CA ARG A 46 -5.30 8.20 3.39
C ARG A 46 -6.57 8.76 2.79
N ASN A 47 -6.51 9.90 2.11
CA ASN A 47 -7.69 10.57 1.57
C ASN A 47 -8.16 9.97 0.23
N SER A 48 -7.23 9.56 -0.63
CA SER A 48 -7.53 9.22 -2.04
C SER A 48 -7.62 7.73 -2.33
N SER A 49 -6.94 6.87 -1.57
CA SER A 49 -7.02 5.41 -1.76
C SER A 49 -8.46 4.93 -1.56
N ILE A 50 -9.05 4.29 -2.56
CA ILE A 50 -10.46 3.82 -2.46
C ILE A 50 -10.61 2.46 -1.77
N PHE A 51 -9.51 1.73 -1.59
CA PHE A 51 -9.53 0.38 -1.01
C PHE A 51 -8.60 0.23 0.20
N LEU A 52 -7.28 0.27 0.02
CA LEU A 52 -6.33 -0.10 1.08
C LEU A 52 -6.48 0.77 2.34
N ALA A 53 -6.60 2.10 2.17
CA ALA A 53 -6.87 3.02 3.27
C ALA A 53 -8.22 2.78 3.99
N ASP A 54 -9.24 2.22 3.32
CA ASP A 54 -10.53 1.87 3.95
C ASP A 54 -10.37 0.62 4.82
N ILE A 55 -9.88 -0.48 4.24
CA ILE A 55 -9.74 -1.75 4.95
C ILE A 55 -8.72 -1.71 6.09
N ASN A 56 -7.73 -0.81 5.99
CA ASN A 56 -6.73 -0.56 7.04
C ASN A 56 -7.14 0.53 8.04
N GLN A 57 -8.40 0.98 8.01
CA GLN A 57 -8.97 1.90 9.02
C GLN A 57 -8.31 3.29 9.07
N GLU A 58 -7.64 3.72 8.00
CA GLU A 58 -6.91 4.98 7.93
C GLU A 58 -7.83 6.20 7.76
N LYS A 59 -9.02 5.99 7.18
CA LYS A 59 -10.05 7.03 7.02
C LYS A 59 -10.96 7.15 8.24
N GLN A 60 -11.42 6.01 8.73
CA GLN A 60 -12.36 5.91 9.84
C GLN A 60 -12.30 4.52 10.46
N LEU A 61 -12.60 4.44 11.76
CA LEU A 61 -12.68 3.16 12.46
C LEU A 61 -13.99 2.44 12.14
N ASN A 62 -13.92 1.39 11.32
CA ASN A 62 -15.03 0.48 11.06
C ASN A 62 -14.98 -0.72 12.03
N ASN A 63 -15.86 -0.71 13.05
CA ASN A 63 -15.92 -1.80 14.05
C ASN A 63 -16.33 -3.14 13.43
N SER A 64 -17.10 -3.15 12.34
CA SER A 64 -17.48 -4.39 11.66
C SER A 64 -16.27 -5.08 11.03
N TYR A 65 -15.35 -4.34 10.41
CA TYR A 65 -14.11 -4.91 9.87
C TYR A 65 -13.25 -5.54 10.96
N LYS A 66 -13.06 -4.82 12.08
CA LYS A 66 -12.35 -5.31 13.25
C LYS A 66 -12.99 -6.59 13.81
N ASN A 67 -14.31 -6.58 14.00
CA ASN A 67 -15.00 -7.74 14.55
C ASN A 67 -14.89 -8.95 13.61
N ASN A 68 -15.02 -8.74 12.30
CA ASN A 68 -14.96 -9.81 11.31
C ASN A 68 -13.57 -10.45 11.21
N ILE A 69 -12.49 -9.67 11.20
CA ILE A 69 -11.13 -10.24 11.13
C ILE A 69 -10.77 -11.00 12.41
N GLN A 70 -11.33 -10.61 13.56
CA GLN A 70 -11.18 -11.31 14.84
C GLN A 70 -11.91 -12.67 14.88
N LEU A 71 -12.82 -12.95 13.94
CA LEU A 71 -13.48 -14.26 13.84
C LEU A 71 -12.57 -15.34 13.23
N LEU A 72 -11.44 -14.96 12.62
CA LEU A 72 -10.49 -15.92 12.08
C LEU A 72 -9.83 -16.71 13.22
N GLU A 73 -9.88 -18.04 13.13
CA GLU A 73 -9.12 -18.90 14.05
C GLU A 73 -7.61 -18.72 13.86
N LYS A 74 -7.20 -18.56 12.59
CA LYS A 74 -5.79 -18.42 12.19
C LYS A 74 -5.69 -17.40 11.08
N PHE A 75 -4.75 -16.48 11.21
CA PHE A 75 -4.34 -15.58 10.16
C PHE A 75 -2.85 -15.81 9.88
N VAL A 76 -2.57 -16.69 8.92
CA VAL A 76 -1.21 -17.14 8.58
C VAL A 76 -0.68 -16.30 7.43
N MET A 77 0.48 -15.67 7.63
CA MET A 77 1.16 -14.89 6.61
C MET A 77 2.51 -15.53 6.28
N VAL A 78 2.83 -15.65 5.00
CA VAL A 78 4.11 -16.21 4.52
C VAL A 78 4.88 -15.09 3.85
N LYS A 79 6.14 -14.89 4.28
CA LYS A 79 7.06 -13.94 3.66
C LYS A 79 8.13 -14.68 2.88
N PHE A 80 8.34 -14.31 1.61
CA PHE A 80 9.44 -14.81 0.80
C PHE A 80 10.70 -13.97 1.07
N LEU A 81 11.71 -14.61 1.66
CA LEU A 81 12.95 -13.92 2.05
C LEU A 81 13.71 -13.28 0.88
N ASN A 82 13.50 -13.80 -0.33
CA ASN A 82 14.17 -13.34 -1.55
C ASN A 82 13.14 -12.83 -2.58
N ASP A 83 12.01 -12.27 -2.15
CA ASP A 83 11.07 -11.63 -3.07
C ASP A 83 11.75 -10.47 -3.83
N THR A 84 11.38 -10.29 -5.10
CA THR A 84 11.94 -9.24 -5.97
C THR A 84 10.88 -8.43 -6.71
N MET A 85 9.61 -8.70 -6.38
CA MET A 85 8.42 -8.14 -7.00
C MET A 85 7.67 -7.24 -6.02
N VAL A 86 7.52 -7.66 -4.77
CA VAL A 86 6.89 -6.88 -3.71
C VAL A 86 7.91 -5.92 -3.09
N ASP A 87 7.58 -4.63 -3.04
CA ASP A 87 8.46 -3.58 -2.51
C ASP A 87 7.64 -2.67 -1.57
N PRO A 88 7.84 -2.72 -0.23
CA PRO A 88 8.82 -3.55 0.48
C PRO A 88 8.32 -4.99 0.72
N PRO A 89 9.21 -6.01 0.78
CA PRO A 89 8.84 -7.39 1.14
C PRO A 89 8.17 -7.53 2.52
N ASP A 90 8.38 -6.55 3.40
CA ASP A 90 7.77 -6.50 4.74
C ASP A 90 6.25 -6.38 4.72
N THR A 91 5.67 -5.90 3.61
CA THR A 91 4.20 -5.87 3.41
C THR A 91 3.55 -7.24 3.48
N GLU A 92 4.29 -8.30 3.14
CA GLU A 92 3.82 -9.68 3.23
C GLU A 92 3.49 -10.10 4.68
N TRP A 93 4.04 -9.40 5.67
CA TRP A 93 3.81 -9.59 7.11
C TRP A 93 3.19 -8.35 7.78
N PHE A 94 2.42 -7.54 7.03
CA PHE A 94 1.80 -6.30 7.53
C PHE A 94 2.80 -5.23 8.02
N GLY A 95 4.09 -5.36 7.68
CA GLY A 95 5.07 -4.29 7.84
C GLY A 95 5.00 -3.30 6.67
N PHE A 96 5.53 -2.10 6.86
CA PHE A 96 5.63 -1.10 5.81
C PHE A 96 6.83 -0.18 6.03
N TYR A 97 7.11 0.70 5.07
CA TYR A 97 8.07 1.79 5.25
C TYR A 97 7.65 2.72 6.39
N GLN A 98 8.63 3.42 6.96
CA GLN A 98 8.33 4.52 7.89
C GLN A 98 7.77 5.71 7.11
N SER A 99 6.80 6.43 7.70
CA SER A 99 6.26 7.64 7.09
C SER A 99 7.38 8.66 6.84
N GLY A 100 7.47 9.16 5.60
CA GLY A 100 8.49 10.10 5.13
C GLY A 100 9.74 9.47 4.52
N GLN A 101 9.81 8.15 4.35
CA GLN A 101 10.93 7.41 3.72
C GLN A 101 10.83 7.34 2.20
#